data_AF-A0A7C3QJD2-F1
#
_entry.id   AF-A0A7C3QJD2-F1
#
_cell.length_a   1.000
_cell.length_b   1.000
_cell.length_c   1.000
_cell.angle_alpha   90.00
_cell.angle_beta   90.00
_cell.angle_gamma   90.00
#
_symmetry.space_group_name_H-M   'P 1'
#
loop_
_entity.id
_entity.type
_entity.pdbx_description
1 polymer ?
#
loop_
_entity_poly.entity_id
_entity_poly.type
_entity_poly.pdbx_seq_one_letter_code
_entity_poly.pdbx_strand_id
1 'polypeptide(L)'
;MRIYYGWWIVGVMAAVMFVTTGTFFYGFSTLVDPLSDEFGWSRALIGGAFSLRSEMGGLEAPVVGYLIDRLGSRVLLIAGIILVGVGFVLLSRINAIWGLYLSVAV
;
A
#
# COMPACT_ATOMS: atom_id res chain seq x y z
N MET A 1 12.68 27.01 23.33
CA MET A 1 11.60 26.88 22.33
C MET A 1 11.06 25.46 22.41
N ARG A 2 9.80 25.26 22.82
CA ARG A 2 9.17 23.94 22.82
C ARG A 2 8.72 23.64 21.40
N ILE A 3 9.34 22.64 20.76
CA ILE A 3 8.94 22.18 19.43
C ILE A 3 7.46 21.74 19.53
N TYR A 4 6.60 22.33 18.71
CA TYR A 4 5.18 21.99 18.68
C TYR A 4 5.01 20.54 18.23
N TYR A 5 4.27 19.73 18.99
CA TYR A 5 4.09 18.29 18.71
C TYR A 5 3.53 18.03 17.30
N GLY A 6 2.79 18.99 16.73
CA GLY A 6 2.31 18.92 15.35
C GLY A 6 3.43 18.79 14.30
N TRP A 7 4.62 19.35 14.52
CA TRP A 7 5.75 19.21 13.59
C TRP A 7 6.27 17.77 13.51
N TRP A 8 6.19 17.01 14.61
CA TRP A 8 6.52 15.58 14.60
C TRP A 8 5.49 14.79 13.78
N ILE A 9 4.21 15.12 13.90
CA ILE A 9 3.15 14.47 13.10
C ILE A 9 3.37 14.74 11.61
N VAL A 10 3.68 15.99 11.23
CA VAL A 10 3.98 16.34 9.84
C VAL A 10 5.18 15.55 9.32
N GLY A 11 6.27 15.48 10.10
CA GLY A 11 7.46 14.71 9.73
C GLY A 11 7.17 13.21 9.52
N VAL A 12 6.40 12.61 10.43
CA VAL A 12 6.01 11.19 10.32
C VAL A 12 5.08 10.97 9.12
N MET A 13 4.09 11.84 8.90
CA MET A 13 3.18 11.73 7.74
C MET A 13 3.92 11.94 6.42
N ALA A 14 4.87 12.87 6.37
CA ALA A 14 5.71 13.06 5.20
C ALA A 14 6.56 11.81 4.90
N ALA A 15 7.15 11.19 5.92
CA ALA A 15 7.90 9.94 5.75
C ALA A 15 7.00 8.79 5.29
N VAL A 16 5.81 8.64 5.88
CA VAL A 16 4.83 7.62 5.47
C VAL A 16 4.38 7.83 4.03
N MET A 17 4.05 9.07 3.64
CA MET A 17 3.69 9.39 2.25
C MET A 17 4.86 9.12 1.30
N PHE A 18 6.09 9.48 1.68
CA PHE A 18 7.27 9.23 0.86
C PHE A 18 7.46 7.73 0.60
N VAL A 19 7.39 6.91 1.65
CA VAL A 19 7.52 5.45 1.52
C VAL A 19 6.35 4.86 0.71
N THR A 20 5.13 5.29 0.97
CA THR A 20 3.94 4.75 0.30
C THR A 20 3.96 5.09 -1.19
N THR A 21 4.20 6.36 -1.53
CA THR A 21 4.26 6.81 -2.92
C THR A 21 5.47 6.24 -3.65
N GLY A 22 6.64 6.24 -3.01
CA GLY A 22 7.87 5.69 -3.58
C GLY A 22 7.77 4.20 -3.87
N THR A 23 7.18 3.42 -2.94
CA THR A 23 7.13 1.97 -3.09
C THR A 23 5.97 1.50 -3.95
N PHE A 24 4.75 2.03 -3.75
CA PHE A 24 3.58 1.54 -4.45
C PHE A 24 3.35 2.21 -5.80
N PHE A 25 3.52 3.52 -5.93
CA PHE A 25 3.28 4.19 -7.21
C PHE A 25 4.46 4.05 -8.17
N TYR A 26 5.69 4.17 -7.66
CA TYR A 26 6.89 4.08 -8.51
C TYR A 26 7.54 2.69 -8.43
N GLY A 27 7.78 2.16 -7.24
CA GLY A 27 8.48 0.88 -7.05
C GLY A 27 7.75 -0.32 -7.66
N PHE A 28 6.42 -0.36 -7.61
CA PHE A 28 5.67 -1.46 -8.22
C PHE A 28 5.83 -1.50 -9.74
N SER A 29 5.86 -0.34 -10.41
CA SER A 29 6.09 -0.28 -11.87
C SER A 29 7.44 -0.87 -12.28
N THR A 30 8.46 -0.74 -11.43
CA THR A 30 9.78 -1.33 -11.65
C THR A 30 9.83 -2.83 -11.40
N LEU A 31 8.87 -3.38 -10.64
CA LEU A 31 8.76 -4.82 -10.37
C LEU A 31 8.03 -5.57 -11.49
N VAL A 32 7.39 -4.87 -12.43
CA VAL A 32 6.64 -5.50 -13.53
C VAL A 32 7.54 -6.33 -14.44
N ASP A 33 8.70 -5.79 -14.82
CA ASP A 33 9.68 -6.50 -15.64
C ASP A 33 10.22 -7.77 -14.96
N PRO A 34 10.79 -7.71 -13.73
CA PRO A 34 11.31 -8.90 -13.07
C PRO A 34 10.21 -9.93 -12.73
N LEU A 35 8.99 -9.51 -12.38
CA LEU A 35 7.87 -10.45 -12.17
C LEU A 35 7.44 -11.14 -13.48
N SER A 36 7.47 -10.42 -14.59
CA SER A 36 7.19 -10.98 -15.92
C SER A 36 8.26 -11.99 -16.32
N ASP A 37 9.53 -11.71 -16.03
CA ASP A 37 10.65 -12.57 -16.41
C ASP A 37 10.76 -13.82 -15.51
N GLU A 38 10.47 -13.69 -14.21
CA GLU A 38 10.53 -14.81 -13.25
C GLU A 38 9.33 -15.76 -13.38
N PHE A 39 8.11 -15.22 -13.49
CA PHE A 39 6.88 -16.03 -13.50
C PHE A 39 6.29 -16.25 -14.89
N GLY A 40 6.80 -15.58 -15.93
CA GLY A 40 6.28 -15.65 -17.30
C GLY A 40 4.89 -15.01 -17.48
N TRP A 41 4.43 -14.21 -16.52
CA TRP A 41 3.12 -13.56 -16.59
C TRP A 41 3.14 -12.38 -17.56
N SER A 42 2.03 -12.14 -18.25
CA SER A 42 1.95 -10.97 -19.13
C SER A 42 1.94 -9.68 -18.32
N ARG A 43 2.60 -8.64 -18.85
CA ARG A 43 2.59 -7.28 -18.27
C ARG A 43 1.16 -6.75 -18.06
N ALA A 44 0.22 -7.14 -18.91
CA ALA A 44 -1.19 -6.78 -18.80
C ALA A 44 -1.86 -7.40 -17.56
N LEU A 45 -1.54 -8.65 -17.21
CA LEU A 45 -2.05 -9.30 -16.00
C LEU A 45 -1.49 -8.63 -14.74
N ILE A 46 -0.19 -8.37 -14.72
CA ILE A 46 0.48 -7.69 -13.59
C ILE A 46 -0.07 -6.25 -13.43
N GLY A 47 -0.21 -5.53 -14.55
CA GLY A 47 -0.82 -4.19 -14.56
C GLY A 47 -2.28 -4.20 -14.12
N GLY A 48 -3.05 -5.23 -14.46
CA GLY A 48 -4.42 -5.40 -13.99
C GLY A 48 -4.54 -5.51 -12.48
N ALA A 49 -3.56 -6.14 -11.80
CA ALA A 49 -3.51 -6.16 -10.33
C ALA A 49 -3.34 -4.75 -9.75
N PHE A 50 -2.50 -3.91 -10.37
CA PHE A 50 -2.31 -2.53 -9.96
C PHE A 50 -3.57 -1.68 -10.15
N SER A 51 -4.26 -1.83 -11.29
CA SER A 51 -5.53 -1.14 -11.54
C SER A 51 -6.59 -1.49 -10.48
N LEU A 52 -6.73 -2.78 -10.17
CA LEU A 52 -7.63 -3.25 -9.11
C LEU A 52 -7.33 -2.62 -7.75
N ARG A 53 -6.06 -2.49 -7.37
CA ARG A 53 -5.69 -1.79 -6.13
C ARG A 53 -6.06 -0.32 -6.16
N SER A 54 -5.84 0.38 -7.27
CA SER A 54 -6.20 1.80 -7.36
C SER A 54 -7.72 2.02 -7.23
N GLU A 55 -8.53 1.09 -7.76
CA GLU A 55 -9.99 1.11 -7.61
C GLU A 55 -10.42 0.78 -6.18
N MET A 56 -9.83 -0.25 -5.57
CA MET A 56 -10.09 -0.64 -4.18
C MET A 56 -9.75 0.48 -3.19
N GLY A 57 -8.62 1.18 -3.38
CA GLY A 57 -8.25 2.32 -2.54
C GLY A 57 -9.29 3.45 -2.56
N GLY A 58 -10.01 3.64 -3.68
CA GLY A 58 -11.12 4.59 -3.77
C GLY A 58 -12.36 4.13 -3.01
N LEU A 59 -12.67 2.83 -3.04
CA LEU A 59 -13.78 2.22 -2.30
C LEU A 59 -13.52 2.18 -0.78
N GLU A 60 -12.26 2.01 -0.39
CA GLU A 60 -11.83 1.98 1.00
C GLU A 60 -11.86 3.37 1.64
N ALA A 61 -11.67 4.44 0.86
CA ALA A 61 -11.63 5.81 1.37
C ALA A 61 -12.81 6.21 2.29
N PRO A 62 -14.09 5.99 1.93
CA PRO A 62 -15.22 6.29 2.82
C PRO A 62 -15.28 5.37 4.05
N VAL A 63 -14.88 4.09 3.91
CA VAL A 63 -14.87 3.13 5.03
C VAL A 63 -13.79 3.52 6.05
N VAL A 64 -12.59 3.84 5.57
CA VAL A 64 -11.46 4.32 6.36
C VAL A 64 -11.80 5.66 7.01
N GLY A 65 -12.44 6.58 6.29
CA GLY A 65 -12.91 7.86 6.84
C GLY A 65 -13.88 7.67 8.02
N TYR A 66 -14.90 6.82 7.83
CA TYR A 66 -15.83 6.48 8.90
C TYR A 66 -15.14 5.81 10.11
N LEU A 67 -14.17 4.93 9.86
CA LEU A 67 -13.39 4.29 10.91
C LEU A 67 -12.50 5.30 11.65
N ILE A 68 -11.93 6.30 10.96
CA ILE A 68 -11.13 7.38 11.58
C ILE A 68 -12.00 8.19 12.54
N ASP A 69 -13.22 8.52 12.14
CA ASP A 69 -14.14 9.28 12.98
C ASP A 69 -14.54 8.49 14.24
N ARG A 70 -14.55 7.15 14.18
CA ARG A 70 -15.01 6.30 15.28
C ARG A 70 -13.90 5.76 16.19
N LEU A 71 -12.76 5.35 15.62
CA LEU A 71 -11.64 4.69 16.31
C LEU A 71 -10.46 5.64 16.56
N GLY A 72 -10.49 6.83 15.94
CA GLY A 72 -9.43 7.81 16.00
C GLY A 72 -8.30 7.54 15.01
N SER A 73 -7.76 8.63 14.46
CA SER A 73 -6.71 8.61 13.43
C SER A 73 -5.45 7.81 13.81
N ARG A 74 -5.11 7.80 15.11
CA ARG A 74 -3.88 7.16 15.59
C ARG A 74 -3.95 5.63 15.53
N VAL A 75 -5.10 5.04 15.83
CA VAL A 75 -5.29 3.58 15.78
C VAL A 75 -5.27 3.11 14.33
N LEU A 76 -5.96 3.83 13.44
CA LEU A 76 -5.95 3.49 12.01
C LEU A 76 -4.59 3.66 11.34
N LEU A 77 -3.82 4.67 11.73
CA LEU A 77 -2.46 4.81 11.21
C LEU A 77 -1.59 3.60 11.52
N ILE A 78 -1.65 3.10 12.76
CA ILE A 78 -0.88 1.90 13.16
C ILE A 78 -1.41 0.67 12.42
N ALA A 79 -2.73 0.49 12.35
CA ALA A 79 -3.35 -0.62 11.63
C ALA A 79 -2.96 -0.62 10.15
N GLY A 80 -2.99 0.54 9.48
CA GLY A 80 -2.61 0.69 8.08
C GLY A 80 -1.14 0.37 7.83
N ILE A 81 -0.22 0.80 8.72
CA ILE A 81 1.20 0.46 8.61
C ILE A 81 1.42 -1.06 8.73
N ILE A 82 0.73 -1.71 9.69
CA ILE A 82 0.81 -3.17 9.86
C ILE A 82 0.26 -3.87 8.61
N LEU A 83 -0.88 -3.41 8.10
CA LEU A 83 -1.56 -4.00 6.96
C LEU A 83 -0.71 -3.91 5.68
N VAL A 84 -0.10 -2.75 5.44
CA VAL A 84 0.91 -2.57 4.37
C VAL A 84 2.11 -3.51 4.54
N GLY A 85 2.63 -3.64 5.77
CA GLY A 85 3.73 -4.57 6.07
C GLY A 85 3.36 -6.03 5.77
N VAL A 86 2.15 -6.44 6.12
CA VAL A 86 1.62 -7.78 5.81
C VAL A 86 1.49 -7.97 4.29
N GLY A 87 1.00 -6.96 3.57
CA GLY A 87 0.93 -6.97 2.10
C GLY A 87 2.29 -7.24 1.45
N PHE A 88 3.36 -6.57 1.92
CA PHE A 88 4.72 -6.82 1.42
C PHE A 88 5.24 -8.23 1.74
N VAL A 89 4.95 -8.76 2.94
CA VAL A 89 5.35 -10.13 3.30
C VAL A 89 4.61 -11.16 2.44
N LEU A 90 3.33 -10.93 2.16
CA LEU A 90 2.55 -11.75 1.25
C LEU A 90 3.09 -11.66 -0.18
N LEU A 91 3.43 -10.45 -0.64
CA LEU A 91 4.06 -10.22 -1.95
C LEU A 91 5.37 -11.01 -2.09
N SER A 92 6.19 -11.07 -1.04
CA SER A 92 7.42 -11.88 -1.03
C SER A 92 7.20 -13.39 -1.11
N ARG A 93 5.97 -13.87 -0.89
CA ARG A 93 5.61 -15.31 -0.84
C ARG A 93 4.75 -15.73 -2.03
N ILE A 94 4.50 -14.85 -3.00
CA ILE A 94 3.66 -15.19 -4.14
C ILE A 94 4.32 -16.24 -5.02
N ASN A 95 3.54 -17.24 -5.39
CA ASN A 95 3.93 -18.28 -6.36
C ASN A 95 2.93 -18.39 -7.51
N ALA A 96 1.85 -17.59 -7.47
CA ALA A 96 0.74 -17.61 -8.41
C ALA A 96 0.14 -16.22 -8.56
N ILE A 97 -0.44 -15.95 -9.75
CA ILE A 97 -1.02 -14.63 -10.10
C ILE A 97 -2.10 -14.20 -9.09
N TRP A 98 -2.92 -15.13 -8.58
CA TRP A 98 -3.94 -14.83 -7.57
C TRP A 98 -3.36 -14.32 -6.25
N GLY A 99 -2.16 -14.80 -5.88
CA GLY A 99 -1.44 -14.30 -4.71
C GLY A 99 -0.97 -12.85 -4.90
N LEU A 100 -0.61 -12.47 -6.13
CA LEU A 100 -0.31 -11.08 -6.47
C LEU A 100 -1.54 -10.20 -6.28
N TYR A 101 -2.69 -10.58 -6.84
CA TYR A 101 -3.95 -9.84 -6.66
C TYR A 101 -4.33 -9.68 -5.18
N LEU A 102 -4.24 -10.74 -4.38
CA LEU A 102 -4.52 -10.69 -2.95
C LEU A 102 -3.55 -9.80 -2.18
N SER A 103 -2.25 -9.88 -2.49
CA SER A 103 -1.23 -9.06 -1.80
C SER A 103 -1.36 -7.56 -2.09
N VAL A 104 -1.92 -7.22 -3.24
CA VAL A 104 -2.08 -5.85 -3.76
C VAL A 104 -3.44 -5.27 -3.33
N ALA A 105 -4.44 -6.14 -3.07
CA ALA A 105 -5.75 -5.79 -2.51
C ALA A 105 -5.75 -5.56 -0.98
N VAL A 106 -4.66 -5.89 -0.30
CA VAL A 106 -4.40 -5.55 1.11
C VAL A 106 -3.56 -4.28 1.14
#